data_AF-A0A7C3IG08-F1
#
_entry.id   AF-A0A7C3IG08-F1
#
_cell.length_a   1.000
_cell.length_b   1.000
_cell.length_c   1.000
_cell.angle_alpha   90.00
_cell.angle_beta   90.00
_cell.angle_gamma   90.00
#
_symmetry.space_group_name_H-M   'P 1'
#
loop_
_entity.id
_entity.type
_entity.pdbx_description
1 polymer ?
#
loop_
_entity_poly.entity_id
_entity_poly.type
_entity_poly.pdbx_seq_one_letter_code
_entity_poly.pdbx_strand_id
1 'polypeptide(L)'
;MREIDFEEKVLAFLENCDAWVNDRQSELLNSTENLAEADFQEIVDLVEERISKLLARGFQIYGEAFLPELLTDTHHLFFEMELKNRGLNTGENIHRYKENGMLGVSVVEGNVDPDNAHLITKINNAHNVKKNGREDTPCEDCICGKK
;
A
#
# COMPACT_ATOMS: atom_id res chain seq x y z
N MET A 1 -30.24 0.74 -6.32
CA MET A 1 -28.87 0.21 -6.53
C MET A 1 -28.68 -0.90 -5.53
N ARG A 2 -28.18 -2.07 -5.96
CA ARG A 2 -28.17 -3.32 -5.16
C ARG A 2 -26.87 -3.40 -4.36
N GLU A 3 -26.93 -4.06 -3.20
CA GLU A 3 -25.91 -4.35 -2.17
C GLU A 3 -24.62 -5.07 -2.65
N ILE A 4 -24.29 -4.97 -3.95
CA ILE A 4 -23.12 -5.58 -4.60
C ILE A 4 -21.82 -4.82 -4.28
N ASP A 5 -21.87 -3.61 -3.71
CA ASP A 5 -20.77 -2.66 -3.89
C ASP A 5 -19.71 -2.60 -2.77
N PHE A 6 -19.87 -3.27 -1.61
CA PHE A 6 -18.90 -3.14 -0.50
C PHE A 6 -18.14 -4.43 -0.20
N GLU A 7 -18.84 -5.55 0.03
CA GLU A 7 -18.18 -6.84 0.30
C GLU A 7 -17.25 -7.22 -0.86
N GLU A 8 -17.69 -6.99 -2.11
CA GLU A 8 -16.86 -7.22 -3.30
C GLU A 8 -15.62 -6.32 -3.32
N LYS A 9 -15.70 -5.05 -2.89
CA LYS A 9 -14.54 -4.15 -2.79
C LYS A 9 -13.54 -4.61 -1.73
N VAL A 10 -14.05 -5.09 -0.58
CA VAL A 10 -13.19 -5.62 0.48
C VAL A 10 -12.51 -6.90 0.02
N LEU A 11 -13.25 -7.83 -0.60
CA LEU A 11 -12.68 -9.07 -1.14
C LEU A 11 -11.61 -8.77 -2.19
N ALA A 12 -11.89 -7.90 -3.17
CA ALA A 12 -10.92 -7.53 -4.19
C ALA A 12 -9.66 -6.85 -3.60
N PHE A 13 -9.84 -6.04 -2.54
CA PHE A 13 -8.72 -5.45 -1.82
C PHE A 13 -7.84 -6.51 -1.13
N LEU A 14 -8.45 -7.47 -0.43
CA LEU A 14 -7.73 -8.53 0.26
C LEU A 14 -7.02 -9.45 -0.73
N GLU A 15 -7.69 -9.88 -1.81
CA GLU A 15 -7.09 -10.69 -2.87
C GLU A 15 -5.86 -10.01 -3.49
N ASN A 16 -5.90 -8.69 -3.67
CA ASN A 16 -4.75 -7.92 -4.16
C ASN A 16 -3.59 -7.92 -3.15
N CYS A 17 -3.88 -7.73 -1.86
CA CYS A 17 -2.87 -7.79 -0.82
C CYS A 17 -2.22 -9.18 -0.74
N ASP A 18 -3.03 -10.25 -0.77
CA ASP A 18 -2.58 -11.63 -0.73
C ASP A 18 -1.70 -11.96 -1.94
N ALA A 19 -2.13 -11.56 -3.14
CA ALA A 19 -1.35 -11.74 -4.36
C ALA A 19 0.03 -11.06 -4.24
N TRP A 20 0.05 -9.82 -3.75
CA TRP A 20 1.31 -9.10 -3.53
C TRP A 20 2.20 -9.77 -2.47
N VAL A 21 1.64 -10.24 -1.36
CA VAL A 21 2.41 -10.96 -0.32
C VAL A 21 3.05 -12.23 -0.88
N ASN A 22 2.29 -13.02 -1.66
CA ASN A 22 2.80 -14.24 -2.29
C ASN A 22 3.92 -13.97 -3.29
N ASP A 23 3.79 -12.93 -4.12
CA ASP A 23 4.83 -12.48 -5.03
C ASP A 23 6.06 -12.04 -4.23
N ARG A 24 5.85 -11.26 -3.16
CA ARG A 24 6.94 -10.77 -2.31
C ARG A 24 7.66 -11.90 -1.58
N GLN A 25 6.94 -12.91 -1.09
CA GLN A 25 7.53 -14.12 -0.50
C GLN A 25 8.43 -14.83 -1.52
N SER A 26 7.93 -14.99 -2.75
CA SER A 26 8.67 -15.62 -3.84
C SER A 26 9.93 -14.85 -4.21
N GLU A 27 9.88 -13.51 -4.23
CA GLU A 27 11.06 -12.67 -4.42
C GLU A 27 12.11 -12.87 -3.33
N LEU A 28 11.68 -12.89 -2.06
CA LEU A 28 12.58 -13.06 -0.91
C LEU A 28 13.25 -14.44 -0.91
N LEU A 29 12.50 -15.51 -1.19
CA LEU A 29 13.03 -16.87 -1.31
C LEU A 29 14.08 -17.02 -2.43
N ASN A 30 13.98 -16.21 -3.47
CA ASN A 30 14.94 -16.17 -4.58
C ASN A 30 16.08 -15.17 -4.37
N SER A 31 16.05 -14.41 -3.26
CA SER A 31 17.07 -13.42 -2.92
C SER A 31 18.20 -14.04 -2.09
N THR A 32 19.32 -13.34 -1.96
CA THR A 32 20.40 -13.74 -1.04
C THR A 32 20.08 -13.41 0.42
N GLU A 33 19.03 -12.64 0.67
CA GLU A 33 18.56 -12.24 2.00
C GLU A 33 17.46 -13.21 2.44
N ASN A 34 17.86 -14.31 3.08
CA ASN A 34 16.91 -15.30 3.57
C ASN A 34 16.28 -14.85 4.89
N LEU A 35 14.96 -14.67 4.86
CA LEU A 35 14.12 -14.57 6.05
C LEU A 35 13.57 -15.96 6.39
N ALA A 36 13.54 -16.32 7.68
CA ALA A 36 12.92 -17.58 8.08
C ALA A 36 11.42 -17.55 7.79
N GLU A 37 10.85 -18.68 7.37
CA GLU A 37 9.41 -18.79 7.06
C GLU A 37 8.52 -18.39 8.24
N ALA A 38 8.93 -18.74 9.47
CA ALA A 38 8.23 -18.34 10.69
C ALA A 38 8.23 -16.82 10.90
N ASP A 39 9.36 -16.16 10.62
CA ASP A 39 9.47 -14.70 10.74
C ASP A 39 8.63 -14.01 9.66
N PHE A 40 8.55 -14.59 8.45
CA PHE A 40 7.70 -14.07 7.39
C PHE A 40 6.22 -14.17 7.76
N GLN A 41 5.78 -15.31 8.28
CA GLN A 41 4.39 -15.49 8.72
C GLN A 41 4.02 -14.52 9.86
N GLU A 42 4.94 -14.27 10.79
CA GLU A 42 4.71 -13.28 11.85
C GLU A 42 4.51 -11.85 11.27
N ILE A 43 5.20 -11.50 10.18
CA ILE A 43 4.96 -10.22 9.49
C ILE A 43 3.54 -10.19 8.92
N VAL A 44 3.15 -11.25 8.20
CA VAL A 44 1.82 -11.36 7.58
C VAL A 44 0.74 -11.14 8.64
N ASP A 45 0.78 -11.91 9.73
CA ASP A 45 -0.20 -11.83 10.81
C ASP A 45 -0.26 -10.41 11.43
N LEU A 46 0.90 -9.80 11.68
CA LEU A 46 1.00 -8.46 12.27
C LEU A 46 0.45 -7.38 11.34
N VAL A 47 0.74 -7.46 10.04
CA VAL A 47 0.29 -6.48 9.05
C VAL A 47 -1.21 -6.64 8.80
N GLU A 48 -1.71 -7.87 8.68
CA GLU A 48 -3.14 -8.16 8.53
C GLU A 48 -3.95 -7.64 9.72
N GLU A 49 -3.45 -7.81 10.95
CA GLU A 49 -4.12 -7.26 12.14
C GLU A 49 -4.20 -5.73 12.08
N ARG A 50 -3.11 -5.06 11.69
CA ARG A 50 -3.07 -3.60 11.56
C ARG A 50 -4.02 -3.12 10.48
N ILE A 51 -3.99 -3.73 9.30
CA ILE A 51 -4.85 -3.35 8.17
C ILE A 51 -6.32 -3.60 8.48
N SER A 52 -6.64 -4.70 9.15
CA SER A 52 -8.01 -4.99 9.62
C SER A 52 -8.55 -3.88 10.55
N LYS A 53 -7.71 -3.35 11.45
CA LYS A 53 -8.07 -2.21 12.30
C LYS A 53 -8.30 -0.94 11.49
N LEU A 54 -7.45 -0.66 10.50
CA LEU A 54 -7.61 0.52 9.64
C LEU A 54 -8.86 0.41 8.75
N LEU A 55 -9.15 -0.76 8.18
CA LEU A 55 -10.38 -1.04 7.43
C LEU A 55 -11.62 -0.79 8.29
N ALA A 56 -11.66 -1.37 9.49
CA ALA A 56 -12.78 -1.17 10.42
C ALA A 56 -12.96 0.30 10.79
N ARG A 57 -11.85 1.04 10.98
CA ARG A 57 -11.88 2.47 11.25
C ARG A 57 -12.39 3.29 10.06
N GLY A 58 -11.90 3.01 8.85
CA GLY A 58 -12.38 3.65 7.63
C GLY A 58 -13.88 3.44 7.44
N PHE A 59 -14.35 2.22 7.65
CA PHE A 59 -15.78 1.90 7.63
C PHE A 59 -16.57 2.65 8.70
N GLN A 60 -16.06 2.76 9.92
CA GLN A 60 -16.72 3.52 10.99
C GLN A 60 -16.93 5.00 10.62
N ILE A 61 -16.01 5.60 9.88
CA ILE A 61 -16.06 7.02 9.50
C ILE A 61 -16.93 7.24 8.27
N TYR A 62 -16.73 6.42 7.22
CA TYR A 62 -17.27 6.69 5.88
C TYR A 62 -18.36 5.69 5.44
N GLY A 63 -18.58 4.60 6.19
CA GLY A 63 -19.50 3.54 5.82
C GLY A 63 -19.15 2.94 4.45
N GLU A 64 -20.17 2.73 3.62
CA GLU A 64 -20.04 2.18 2.26
C GLU A 64 -19.31 3.10 1.29
N ALA A 65 -19.14 4.39 1.62
CA ALA A 65 -18.37 5.33 0.79
C ALA A 65 -16.85 5.13 0.95
N PHE A 66 -16.41 4.33 1.92
CA PHE A 66 -15.00 4.01 2.06
C PHE A 66 -14.50 3.17 0.88
N LEU A 67 -13.30 3.48 0.40
CA LEU A 67 -12.62 2.74 -0.66
C LEU A 67 -11.45 1.95 -0.06
N PRO A 68 -11.58 0.62 0.16
CA PRO A 68 -10.53 -0.21 0.75
C PRO A 68 -9.19 -0.15 0.01
N GLU A 69 -9.21 0.03 -1.32
CA GLU A 69 -8.02 0.19 -2.17
C GLU A 69 -7.08 1.34 -1.73
N LEU A 70 -7.59 2.35 -1.00
CA LEU A 70 -6.75 3.43 -0.46
C LEU A 70 -5.75 2.90 0.59
N LEU A 71 -5.99 1.71 1.14
CA LEU A 71 -5.10 1.04 2.09
C LEU A 71 -4.11 0.08 1.43
N THR A 72 -4.15 -0.14 0.11
CA THR A 72 -3.24 -1.10 -0.56
C THR A 72 -1.78 -0.72 -0.39
N ASP A 73 -1.42 0.54 -0.66
CA ASP A 73 -0.04 0.98 -0.44
C ASP A 73 0.29 1.14 1.06
N THR A 74 -0.73 1.27 1.92
CA THR A 74 -0.53 1.24 3.39
C THR A 74 -0.10 -0.16 3.83
N HIS A 75 -0.78 -1.17 3.30
CA HIS A 75 -0.47 -2.58 3.53
C HIS A 75 0.96 -2.89 3.08
N HIS A 76 1.33 -2.57 1.83
CA HIS A 76 2.68 -2.80 1.32
C HIS A 76 3.75 -2.04 2.12
N LEU A 77 3.48 -0.78 2.48
CA LEU A 77 4.39 0.02 3.29
C LEU A 77 4.65 -0.62 4.66
N PHE A 78 3.60 -1.05 5.36
CA PHE A 78 3.75 -1.70 6.66
C PHE A 78 4.54 -3.00 6.55
N PHE A 79 4.26 -3.80 5.51
CA PHE A 79 5.00 -5.03 5.26
C PHE A 79 6.50 -4.78 5.03
N GLU A 80 6.85 -3.83 4.16
CA GLU A 80 8.24 -3.50 3.86
C GLU A 80 8.98 -2.89 5.06
N MET A 81 8.27 -2.14 5.92
CA MET A 81 8.81 -1.65 7.18
C MET A 81 9.11 -2.80 8.16
N GLU A 82 8.25 -3.81 8.25
CA GLU A 82 8.47 -4.97 9.11
C GLU A 82 9.60 -5.88 8.60
N LEU A 83 9.75 -6.01 7.28
CA LEU A 83 10.92 -6.65 6.66
C LEU A 83 12.20 -5.88 7.00
N LYS A 84 12.19 -4.54 6.91
CA LYS A 84 13.32 -3.70 7.30
C LYS A 84 13.70 -3.86 8.77
N ASN A 85 12.70 -3.94 9.66
CA ASN A 85 12.93 -4.16 11.09
C ASN A 85 13.62 -5.51 11.37
N ARG A 86 13.44 -6.48 10.48
CA ARG A 86 14.12 -7.80 10.50
C ARG A 86 15.45 -7.82 9.74
N GLY A 87 15.92 -6.67 9.28
CA GLY A 87 17.25 -6.50 8.69
C GLY A 87 17.32 -6.62 7.17
N LEU A 88 16.18 -6.75 6.47
CA LEU A 88 16.16 -6.80 5.00
C LEU A 88 16.33 -5.41 4.37
N ASN A 89 16.96 -5.36 3.20
CA ASN A 89 17.14 -4.12 2.47
C ASN A 89 15.92 -3.78 1.61
N THR A 90 14.94 -3.09 2.20
CA THR A 90 13.67 -2.75 1.55
C THR A 90 13.51 -1.25 1.26
N GLY A 91 14.60 -0.48 1.29
CA GLY A 91 14.57 0.98 1.20
C GLY A 91 13.84 1.53 -0.03
N GLU A 92 14.08 0.93 -1.20
CA GLU A 92 13.42 1.32 -2.45
C GLU A 92 11.92 1.05 -2.44
N ASN A 93 11.49 -0.09 -1.88
CA ASN A 93 10.07 -0.44 -1.77
C ASN A 93 9.36 0.45 -0.74
N ILE A 94 9.98 0.71 0.42
CA ILE A 94 9.44 1.67 1.39
C ILE A 94 9.24 3.02 0.73
N HIS A 95 10.23 3.52 -0.02
CA HIS A 95 10.10 4.78 -0.74
C HIS A 95 8.91 4.77 -1.72
N ARG A 96 8.78 3.70 -2.51
CA ARG A 96 7.69 3.51 -3.48
C ARG A 96 6.31 3.65 -2.85
N TYR A 97 6.10 3.05 -1.67
CA TYR A 97 4.78 3.00 -1.05
C TYR A 97 4.52 4.13 -0.03
N LYS A 98 5.55 4.87 0.38
CA LYS A 98 5.47 5.82 1.50
C LYS A 98 4.38 6.87 1.32
N GLU A 99 4.32 7.55 0.18
CA GLU A 99 3.41 8.68 -0.02
C GLU A 99 1.95 8.23 0.03
N ASN A 100 1.59 7.21 -0.74
CA ASN A 100 0.22 6.67 -0.77
C ASN A 100 -0.13 5.90 0.50
N GLY A 101 0.83 5.19 1.11
CA GLY A 101 0.61 4.49 2.37
C GLY A 101 0.30 5.46 3.53
N MET A 102 1.04 6.57 3.63
CA MET A 102 0.72 7.60 4.63
C MET A 102 -0.60 8.32 4.34
N LEU A 103 -0.97 8.45 3.06
CA LEU A 103 -2.25 9.00 2.65
C LEU A 103 -3.42 8.09 3.09
N GLY A 104 -3.30 6.78 2.92
CA GLY A 104 -4.30 5.81 3.39
C GLY A 104 -4.53 5.88 4.91
N VAL A 105 -3.46 5.99 5.69
CA VAL A 105 -3.54 6.25 7.15
C VAL A 105 -4.26 7.58 7.44
N SER A 106 -3.91 8.64 6.71
CA SER A 106 -4.53 9.96 6.91
C SER A 106 -6.03 9.98 6.61
N VAL A 107 -6.49 9.18 5.65
CA VAL A 107 -7.93 9.01 5.37
C VAL A 107 -8.64 8.35 6.55
N VAL A 108 -8.13 7.23 7.06
CA VAL A 108 -8.79 6.52 8.18
C VAL A 108 -8.68 7.25 9.52
N GLU A 109 -7.82 8.25 9.63
CA GLU A 109 -7.79 9.21 10.74
C GLU A 109 -8.81 10.35 10.59
N GLY A 110 -9.44 10.50 9.41
CA GLY A 110 -10.37 11.59 9.10
C GLY A 110 -9.67 12.90 8.71
N ASN A 111 -8.36 12.86 8.44
CA ASN A 111 -7.57 14.04 8.10
C ASN A 111 -7.65 14.40 6.61
N VAL A 112 -7.98 13.44 5.75
CA VAL A 112 -8.11 13.62 4.30
C VAL A 112 -9.40 12.98 3.81
N ASP A 113 -10.11 13.69 2.94
CA ASP A 113 -11.31 13.18 2.29
C ASP A 113 -10.98 12.02 1.32
N PRO A 114 -11.76 10.92 1.31
CA PRO A 114 -11.50 9.75 0.46
C PRO A 114 -11.42 10.05 -1.04
N ASP A 115 -12.25 10.97 -1.56
CA ASP A 115 -12.25 11.29 -2.99
C ASP A 115 -10.97 12.05 -3.37
N ASN A 116 -10.54 12.98 -2.51
CA ASN A 116 -9.27 13.68 -2.66
C ASN A 116 -8.08 12.71 -2.58
N ALA A 117 -8.11 11.79 -1.62
CA ALA A 117 -7.07 10.78 -1.48
C ALA A 117 -6.99 9.89 -2.73
N HIS A 118 -8.13 9.44 -3.25
CA HIS A 118 -8.19 8.63 -4.46
C HIS A 118 -7.61 9.36 -5.69
N LEU A 119 -7.88 10.66 -5.83
CA LEU A 119 -7.25 11.47 -6.88
C LEU A 119 -5.73 11.58 -6.70
N ILE A 120 -5.25 11.83 -5.47
CA ILE A 120 -3.82 11.94 -5.16
C ILE A 120 -3.11 10.62 -5.45
N THR A 121 -3.66 9.48 -5.01
CA THR A 121 -3.11 8.13 -5.30
C THR A 121 -2.95 7.91 -6.81
N LYS A 122 -3.98 8.26 -7.60
CA LYS A 122 -3.92 8.16 -9.07
C LYS A 122 -2.81 9.02 -9.67
N ILE A 123 -2.63 10.25 -9.17
CA ILE A 123 -1.57 11.16 -9.63
C ILE A 123 -0.19 10.58 -9.29
N ASN A 124 0.00 10.12 -8.05
CA ASN A 124 1.26 9.53 -7.59
C ASN A 124 1.63 8.28 -8.38
N ASN A 125 0.65 7.40 -8.66
CA ASN A 125 0.86 6.20 -9.46
C ASN A 125 1.26 6.55 -10.91
N ALA A 126 0.56 7.51 -11.54
CA ALA A 126 0.91 7.99 -12.87
C ALA A 126 2.33 8.60 -12.91
N HIS A 127 2.72 9.31 -11.85
CA HIS A 127 4.04 9.90 -11.71
C HIS A 127 5.14 8.83 -11.54
N ASN A 128 4.91 7.80 -10.72
CA ASN A 128 5.83 6.68 -10.51
C ASN A 128 6.07 5.87 -11.79
N VAL A 129 5.01 5.64 -12.59
CA VAL A 129 5.13 5.00 -13.90
C VAL A 129 6.02 5.83 -14.83
N LYS A 130 5.80 7.15 -14.91
CA LYS A 130 6.62 8.05 -15.75
C LYS A 130 8.08 8.11 -15.33
N LYS A 131 8.37 7.90 -14.04
CA LYS A 131 9.73 7.87 -13.50
C LYS A 131 10.43 6.51 -13.66
N ASN A 132 9.77 5.47 -14.20
CA ASN A 132 10.26 4.09 -14.18
C ASN A 132 10.72 3.66 -12.76
N GLY A 133 10.08 4.18 -11.71
CA GLY A 133 10.48 3.94 -10.31
C GLY A 133 11.83 4.55 -9.89
N ARG A 134 12.43 5.46 -10.65
CA ARG A 134 13.72 6.10 -10.32
C ARG A 134 13.53 7.51 -9.74
N GLU A 135 14.12 7.73 -8.56
CA GLU A 135 13.95 8.92 -7.72
C GLU A 135 14.42 10.22 -8.42
N ASP A 136 15.62 10.16 -9.02
CA ASP A 136 16.35 11.34 -9.53
C ASP A 136 16.13 11.66 -11.01
N THR A 137 15.31 10.88 -11.71
CA THR A 137 15.06 11.16 -13.14
C THR A 137 14.05 12.29 -13.21
N PRO A 138 14.41 13.46 -13.79
CA PRO A 138 13.43 14.47 -14.09
C PRO A 138 12.36 13.84 -14.97
N CYS A 139 11.12 14.00 -14.56
CA CYS A 139 9.95 13.69 -15.34
C CYS A 139 9.97 14.58 -16.60
N GLU A 140 10.57 14.14 -17.71
CA GLU A 140 10.84 14.94 -18.92
C GLU A 140 9.58 15.68 -19.44
N ASP A 141 8.39 15.11 -19.19
CA ASP A 141 7.08 15.66 -19.59
C ASP A 141 6.12 15.97 -18.42
N CYS A 142 6.62 16.21 -17.20
CA CYS A 142 5.77 16.60 -16.07
C CYS A 142 6.20 17.94 -15.47
N ILE A 143 5.28 18.59 -14.74
CA ILE A 143 5.49 19.91 -14.15
C ILE A 143 6.69 19.92 -13.18
N CYS A 144 7.02 18.78 -12.57
CA CYS A 144 8.19 18.59 -11.72
C CYS A 144 9.54 18.68 -12.46
N GLY A 145 9.56 18.51 -13.79
CA GLY A 145 10.76 18.46 -14.62
C GLY A 145 11.03 19.75 -15.40
N LYS A 146 10.03 20.65 -15.44
CA LYS A 146 10.19 21.99 -16.03
C LYS A 146 10.79 22.92 -14.96
N LYS A 147 12.12 22.90 -14.84
CA LYS A 147 12.86 23.99 -14.19
C LYS A 147 12.93 25.22 -15.09
#